data_AF-A0A7Y0JN58-F1
#
_entry.id   AF-A0A7Y0JN58-F1
#
_cell.length_a   1.000
_cell.length_b   1.000
_cell.length_c   1.000
_cell.angle_alpha   90.00
_cell.angle_beta   90.00
_cell.angle_gamma   90.00
#
_symmetry.space_group_name_H-M   'P 1'
#
loop_
_entity.id
_entity.type
_entity.pdbx_description
1 polymer ?
#
loop_
_entity_poly.entity_id
_entity_poly.type
_entity_poly.pdbx_seq_one_letter_code
_entity_poly.pdbx_strand_id
1 'polypeptide(L)'
;MIRIDSRGSLVRCGICDAEIEYAGQAHTCGSRRPSEVSAAEWASVNRRVVSFAIFFGAASVAAAFLAHSLADLQSVTDDSDPAAQASLALGSILIRLLAILSILGLLIAWLFWWRSARRISESSGAPAYGNLGFWGSIAFGVLLVGSYVVPGRLDTMTQALSVQALMRVVAVAALIAGVLHTRTMFAWESDPIQPTPDDWDAMSWDPAVQREIERRRRWS
;
A
#
# COMPACT_ATOMS: atom_id res chain seq x y z
N MET A 1 -28.98 -16.48 -7.37
CA MET A 1 -30.13 -15.58 -7.15
C MET A 1 -30.28 -14.72 -8.40
N ILE A 2 -31.46 -14.60 -9.00
CA ILE A 2 -31.68 -13.85 -10.25
C ILE A 2 -32.52 -12.62 -9.91
N ARG A 3 -32.14 -11.44 -10.41
CA ARG A 3 -32.94 -10.21 -10.28
C ARG A 3 -33.54 -9.91 -11.65
N ILE A 4 -34.86 -9.81 -11.68
CA ILE A 4 -35.62 -9.41 -12.87
C ILE A 4 -35.95 -7.94 -12.69
N ASP A 5 -35.54 -7.09 -13.64
CA ASP A 5 -35.92 -5.67 -13.64
C ASP A 5 -37.45 -5.55 -13.83
N SER A 6 -38.07 -4.55 -13.21
CA SER A 6 -39.51 -4.31 -13.27
C SER A 6 -40.03 -4.02 -14.70
N ARG A 7 -39.11 -3.78 -15.65
CA ARG A 7 -39.38 -3.61 -17.07
C ARG A 7 -39.37 -4.92 -17.89
N GLY A 8 -39.09 -6.06 -17.27
CA GLY A 8 -39.29 -7.40 -17.85
C GLY A 8 -38.36 -7.81 -19.00
N SER A 9 -37.45 -6.95 -19.46
CA SER A 9 -36.59 -7.23 -20.63
C SER A 9 -35.14 -7.59 -20.30
N LEU A 10 -34.70 -7.40 -19.05
CA LEU A 10 -33.30 -7.59 -18.65
C LEU A 10 -33.22 -8.50 -17.43
N VAL A 11 -32.61 -9.67 -17.63
CA VAL A 11 -32.29 -10.61 -16.54
C VAL A 11 -30.84 -10.36 -16.12
N ARG A 12 -30.58 -10.20 -14.82
CA ARG A 12 -29.20 -9.99 -14.31
C ARG A 12 -28.78 -11.09 -13.32
N CYS A 13 -27.51 -11.50 -13.34
CA CYS A 13 -26.93 -12.37 -12.29
C CYS A 13 -27.01 -11.64 -10.95
N GLY A 14 -27.77 -12.15 -9.99
CA GLY A 14 -27.87 -11.52 -8.65
C GLY A 14 -26.58 -11.61 -7.83
N ILE A 15 -25.51 -12.22 -8.37
CA ILE A 15 -24.17 -12.29 -7.77
C ILE A 15 -23.25 -11.22 -8.38
N CYS A 16 -23.08 -11.18 -9.71
CA CYS A 16 -22.15 -10.25 -10.39
C CYS A 16 -22.82 -9.08 -11.13
N ASP A 17 -24.15 -9.02 -11.18
CA ASP A 17 -24.97 -8.05 -11.92
C ASP A 17 -24.74 -8.03 -13.44
N ALA A 18 -24.09 -9.06 -13.99
CA ALA A 18 -23.95 -9.23 -15.43
C ALA A 18 -25.32 -9.42 -16.09
N GLU A 19 -25.50 -8.78 -17.25
CA GLU A 19 -26.64 -8.96 -18.12
C GLU A 19 -26.61 -10.37 -18.72
N ILE A 20 -27.70 -11.12 -18.53
CA ILE A 20 -27.89 -12.44 -19.10
C ILE A 20 -29.07 -12.42 -20.06
N GLU A 21 -28.88 -13.05 -21.20
CA GLU A 21 -29.80 -13.02 -22.35
C GLU A 21 -31.08 -13.80 -22.03
N TYR A 22 -30.98 -14.84 -21.19
CA TYR A 22 -32.13 -15.61 -20.70
C TYR A 22 -31.85 -16.27 -19.34
N ALA A 23 -32.93 -16.57 -18.61
CA ALA A 23 -32.84 -17.28 -17.33
C ALA A 23 -32.29 -18.70 -17.54
N GLY A 24 -31.24 -19.05 -16.78
CA GLY A 24 -30.56 -20.35 -16.90
C GLY A 24 -29.36 -20.36 -17.84
N GLN A 25 -29.03 -19.25 -18.51
CA GLN A 25 -27.79 -19.12 -19.27
C GLN A 25 -26.58 -19.36 -18.35
N ALA A 26 -25.84 -20.42 -18.64
CA ALA A 26 -24.55 -20.66 -18.01
C ALA A 26 -23.63 -19.53 -18.42
N HIS A 27 -23.27 -18.72 -17.44
CA HIS A 27 -22.18 -17.77 -17.56
C HIS A 27 -21.34 -17.97 -16.32
N THR A 28 -20.03 -17.85 -16.48
CA THR A 28 -19.18 -17.60 -15.34
C THR A 28 -19.59 -16.23 -14.82
N CYS A 29 -20.24 -16.17 -13.64
CA CYS A 29 -20.31 -14.92 -12.87
C CYS A 29 -18.84 -14.64 -12.48
N GLY A 30 -18.05 -14.16 -13.45
CA GLY A 30 -16.72 -13.63 -13.22
C GLY A 30 -16.96 -12.57 -12.17
N SER A 31 -16.34 -12.76 -11.01
CA SER A 31 -16.33 -11.77 -9.94
C SER A 31 -16.24 -10.42 -10.60
N ARG A 32 -17.33 -9.66 -10.49
CA ARG A 32 -17.50 -8.25 -10.88
C ARG A 32 -16.13 -7.65 -11.19
N ARG A 33 -15.82 -7.44 -12.48
CA ARG A 33 -14.48 -7.14 -13.04
C ARG A 33 -13.45 -6.81 -11.96
N PRO A 34 -12.34 -7.57 -11.81
CA PRO A 34 -11.28 -7.19 -10.87
C PRO A 34 -11.05 -5.70 -11.03
N SER A 35 -11.19 -4.96 -9.94
CA SER A 35 -11.32 -3.50 -9.98
C SER A 35 -10.38 -2.95 -11.03
N GLU A 36 -10.90 -2.19 -12.00
CA GLU A 36 -10.16 -1.57 -13.10
C GLU A 36 -9.14 -0.52 -12.61
N VAL A 37 -8.51 -0.74 -11.45
CA VAL A 37 -7.26 -0.09 -11.10
C VAL A 37 -6.26 -0.58 -12.15
N SER A 38 -6.14 0.20 -13.21
CA SER A 38 -5.19 -0.05 -14.28
C SER A 38 -3.80 -0.23 -13.66
N ALA A 39 -2.94 -1.06 -14.27
CA ALA A 39 -1.56 -1.21 -13.84
C ALA A 39 -0.85 0.16 -13.70
N ALA A 40 -1.24 1.14 -14.52
CA ALA A 40 -0.77 2.52 -14.45
C ALA A 40 -1.22 3.25 -13.17
N GLU A 41 -2.49 3.11 -12.77
CA GLU A 41 -2.99 3.68 -11.51
C GLU A 41 -2.29 3.05 -10.30
N TRP A 42 -2.13 1.72 -10.29
CA TRP A 42 -1.40 1.03 -9.22
C TRP A 42 0.08 1.47 -9.14
N ALA A 43 0.76 1.59 -10.27
CA ALA A 43 2.13 2.10 -10.34
C ALA A 43 2.22 3.55 -9.83
N SER A 44 1.24 4.40 -10.15
CA SER A 44 1.16 5.79 -9.68
C SER A 44 1.01 5.86 -8.16
N VAL A 45 0.11 5.08 -7.58
CA VAL A 45 -0.11 5.03 -6.11
C VAL A 45 1.16 4.55 -5.39
N ASN A 46 1.81 3.50 -5.89
CA ASN A 46 3.09 3.01 -5.34
C ASN A 46 4.20 4.08 -5.41
N ARG A 47 4.32 4.77 -6.55
CA ARG A 47 5.32 5.84 -6.70
C ARG A 47 5.09 6.98 -5.72
N ARG A 48 3.83 7.41 -5.54
CA ARG A 48 3.48 8.48 -4.61
C ARG A 48 3.84 8.14 -3.17
N VAL A 49 3.44 6.96 -2.67
CA VAL A 49 3.74 6.56 -1.29
C VAL A 49 5.25 6.46 -1.05
N VAL A 50 6.01 5.91 -2.01
CA VAL A 50 7.49 5.83 -1.92
C VAL A 50 8.11 7.22 -1.93
N SER A 51 7.69 8.12 -2.82
CA SER A 51 8.19 9.50 -2.86
C SER A 51 7.92 10.26 -1.57
N PHE A 52 6.70 10.15 -1.00
CA PHE A 52 6.38 10.75 0.29
C PHE A 52 7.17 10.13 1.44
N ALA A 53 7.39 8.81 1.42
CA ALA A 53 8.20 8.13 2.43
C ALA A 53 9.66 8.60 2.40
N ILE A 54 10.27 8.71 1.21
CA ILE A 54 11.63 9.25 1.03
C ILE A 54 11.70 10.70 1.51
N PHE A 55 10.74 11.54 1.10
CA PHE A 55 10.68 12.94 1.53
C PHE A 55 10.57 13.06 3.06
N PHE A 56 9.69 12.27 3.69
CA PHE A 56 9.56 12.24 5.14
C PHE A 56 10.82 11.75 5.85
N GLY A 57 11.48 10.72 5.31
CA GLY A 57 12.76 10.22 5.82
C GLY A 57 13.85 11.30 5.78
N ALA A 58 14.00 11.96 4.62
CA ALA A 58 14.95 13.06 4.44
C ALA A 58 14.63 14.24 5.36
N ALA A 59 13.36 14.64 5.46
CA ALA A 59 12.92 15.71 6.36
C ALA A 59 13.17 15.36 7.84
N SER A 60 13.01 14.09 8.23
CA SER A 60 13.27 13.63 9.60
C SER A 60 14.76 13.71 9.95
N VAL A 61 15.64 13.33 9.01
CA VAL A 61 17.09 13.45 9.18
C VAL A 61 17.50 14.92 9.23
N ALA A 62 17.02 15.74 8.28
CA ALA A 62 17.30 17.17 8.25
C ALA A 62 16.83 17.89 9.54
N ALA A 63 15.65 17.55 10.04
CA ALA A 63 15.13 18.10 11.29
C ALA A 63 16.01 17.71 12.50
N ALA A 64 16.55 16.49 12.53
CA ALA A 64 17.46 16.06 13.60
C ALA A 64 18.78 16.85 13.57
N PHE A 65 19.36 17.04 12.37
CA PHE A 65 20.55 17.88 12.21
C PHE A 65 20.28 19.33 12.60
N LEU A 66 19.18 19.92 12.12
CA LEU A 66 18.79 21.29 12.47
C LEU A 66 18.55 21.46 13.98
N ALA A 67 17.92 20.47 14.63
CA ALA A 67 17.72 20.51 16.08
C ALA A 67 19.06 20.47 16.84
N HIS A 68 20.03 19.70 16.36
CA HIS A 68 21.37 19.67 16.94
C HIS A 68 22.07 21.02 16.77
N SER A 69 22.05 21.59 15.56
CA SER A 69 22.64 22.91 15.30
C SER A 69 21.97 24.03 16.09
N LEU A 70 20.64 23.97 16.28
CA LEU A 70 19.91 24.94 17.11
C LEU A 70 20.27 24.83 18.59
N ALA A 71 20.49 23.61 19.10
CA ALA A 71 20.93 23.41 20.49
C ALA A 71 22.34 23.98 20.71
N ASP A 72 23.26 23.77 19.77
CA ASP A 72 24.60 24.35 19.83
C ASP A 72 24.54 25.88 19.78
N LEU A 73 23.75 26.46 18.86
CA LEU A 73 23.56 27.91 18.78
C LEU A 73 22.98 28.48 20.06
N GLN A 74 21.98 27.81 20.65
CA GLN A 74 21.39 28.22 21.91
C GLN A 74 22.42 28.23 23.05
N SER A 75 23.40 27.33 23.06
CA SER A 75 24.45 27.28 24.09
C SER A 75 25.43 28.46 24.05
N VAL A 76 25.54 29.12 22.90
CA VAL A 76 26.46 30.27 22.68
C VAL A 76 25.71 31.60 22.68
N THR A 77 24.39 31.57 22.54
CA THR A 77 23.56 32.78 22.47
C THR A 77 23.38 33.38 23.85
N ASP A 78 23.54 34.70 23.99
CA ASP A 78 23.34 35.41 25.24
C ASP A 78 21.83 35.46 25.58
N ASP A 79 21.47 34.95 26.76
CA ASP A 79 20.08 34.90 27.24
C ASP A 79 19.45 36.29 27.42
N SER A 80 20.26 37.35 27.41
CA SER A 80 19.78 38.73 27.53
C SER A 80 19.30 39.35 26.21
N ASP A 81 19.53 38.72 25.04
CA ASP A 81 19.07 39.24 23.75
C ASP A 81 17.68 38.67 23.37
N PRO A 82 16.60 39.46 23.50
CA PRO A 82 15.24 39.01 23.18
C PRO A 82 15.04 38.74 21.68
N ALA A 83 15.81 39.40 20.79
CA ALA A 83 15.69 39.20 19.35
C ALA A 83 16.27 37.83 18.94
N ALA A 84 17.41 37.45 19.52
CA ALA A 84 18.00 36.14 19.32
C ALA A 84 17.08 35.02 19.82
N GLN A 85 16.52 35.14 21.04
CA GLN A 85 15.56 34.17 21.57
C GLN A 85 14.29 34.03 20.72
N ALA A 86 13.73 35.16 20.25
CA ALA A 86 12.57 35.14 19.37
C ALA A 86 12.85 34.40 18.05
N SER A 87 14.04 34.59 17.48
CA SER A 87 14.44 33.91 16.23
C SER A 87 14.58 32.39 16.40
N LEU A 88 15.20 31.95 17.50
CA LEU A 88 15.32 30.52 17.85
C LEU A 88 13.96 29.88 18.10
N ALA A 89 13.07 30.58 18.81
CA ALA A 89 11.71 30.14 19.07
C ALA A 89 10.91 29.97 17.76
N LEU A 90 10.92 30.96 16.88
CA LEU A 90 10.26 30.91 15.58
C LEU A 90 10.81 29.77 14.70
N GLY A 91 12.14 29.61 14.65
CA GLY A 91 12.79 28.52 13.93
C GLY A 91 12.34 27.15 14.44
N SER A 92 12.28 26.97 15.76
CA SER A 92 11.81 25.72 16.37
C SER A 92 10.34 25.41 16.06
N ILE A 93 9.47 26.42 16.05
CA ILE A 93 8.04 26.27 15.73
C ILE A 93 7.87 25.87 14.26
N LEU A 94 8.59 26.53 13.35
CA LEU A 94 8.55 26.21 11.92
C LEU A 94 8.99 24.77 11.64
N ILE A 95 10.08 24.30 12.26
CA ILE A 95 10.55 22.92 12.13
C ILE A 95 9.48 21.93 12.61
N ARG A 96 8.84 22.21 13.76
CA ARG A 96 7.76 21.35 14.30
C ARG A 96 6.54 21.31 13.39
N LEU A 97 6.12 22.45 12.83
CA LEU A 97 5.01 22.52 11.89
C LEU A 97 5.31 21.75 10.61
N LEU A 98 6.50 21.92 10.03
CA LEU A 98 6.93 21.18 8.85
C LEU A 98 6.96 19.67 9.13
N ALA A 99 7.45 19.26 10.30
CA ALA A 99 7.43 17.86 10.72
C ALA A 99 5.99 17.32 10.78
N ILE A 100 5.06 18.03 11.42
CA ILE A 100 3.64 17.64 11.50
C ILE A 100 3.03 17.49 10.10
N LEU A 101 3.23 18.48 9.23
CA LEU A 101 2.72 18.43 7.85
C LEU A 101 3.29 17.24 7.05
N SER A 102 4.59 16.95 7.23
CA SER A 102 5.23 15.80 6.58
C SER A 102 4.66 14.46 7.06
N ILE A 103 4.36 14.34 8.36
CA ILE A 103 3.74 13.14 8.95
C ILE A 103 2.32 12.97 8.41
N LEU A 104 1.52 14.04 8.38
CA LEU A 104 0.16 14.00 7.87
C LEU A 104 0.13 13.61 6.39
N GLY A 105 1.01 14.21 5.57
CA GLY A 105 1.15 13.85 4.16
C GLY A 105 1.49 12.37 3.96
N LEU A 106 2.43 11.85 4.75
CA LEU A 106 2.81 10.44 4.71
C LEU A 106 1.67 9.51 5.16
N LEU A 107 0.96 9.84 6.24
CA LEU A 107 -0.17 9.05 6.74
C LEU A 107 -1.31 8.99 5.72
N ILE A 108 -1.63 10.11 5.07
CA ILE A 108 -2.63 10.15 4.01
C ILE A 108 -2.19 9.26 2.84
N ALA A 109 -0.96 9.43 2.35
CA ALA A 109 -0.43 8.60 1.26
C ALA A 109 -0.43 7.10 1.61
N TRP A 110 -0.04 6.76 2.84
CA TRP A 110 -0.05 5.40 3.36
C TRP A 110 -1.46 4.80 3.46
N LEU A 111 -2.44 5.55 3.97
CA LEU A 111 -3.83 5.08 4.06
C LEU A 111 -4.48 4.87 2.69
N PHE A 112 -4.19 5.76 1.73
CA PHE A 112 -4.65 5.59 0.35
C PHE A 112 -4.02 4.34 -0.29
N TRP A 113 -2.71 4.16 -0.12
CA TRP A 113 -2.02 2.97 -0.58
C TRP A 113 -2.59 1.70 0.06
N TRP A 114 -2.78 1.69 1.38
CA TRP A 114 -3.33 0.54 2.12
C TRP A 114 -4.73 0.17 1.64
N ARG A 115 -5.62 1.16 1.44
CA ARG A 115 -6.97 0.92 0.91
C ARG A 115 -6.93 0.38 -0.52
N SER A 116 -6.05 0.91 -1.37
CA SER A 116 -5.88 0.43 -2.76
C SER A 116 -5.37 -1.01 -2.78
N ALA A 117 -4.30 -1.30 -2.02
CA ALA A 117 -3.73 -2.64 -1.89
C ALA A 117 -4.76 -3.65 -1.38
N ARG A 118 -5.58 -3.26 -0.39
CA ARG A 118 -6.65 -4.10 0.15
C ARG A 118 -7.74 -4.40 -0.89
N ARG A 119 -8.19 -3.40 -1.65
CA ARG A 119 -9.19 -3.60 -2.71
C ARG A 119 -8.68 -4.53 -3.80
N ILE A 120 -7.42 -4.37 -4.22
CA ILE A 120 -6.80 -5.25 -5.22
C ILE A 120 -6.74 -6.67 -4.67
N SER A 121 -6.23 -6.86 -3.45
CA SER A 121 -6.22 -8.17 -2.77
C SER A 121 -7.59 -8.84 -2.73
N GLU A 122 -8.63 -8.11 -2.33
CA GLU A 122 -9.99 -8.65 -2.23
C GLU A 122 -10.53 -9.05 -3.62
N SER A 123 -10.16 -8.30 -4.66
CA SER A 123 -10.59 -8.56 -6.05
C SER A 123 -9.85 -9.70 -6.72
N SER A 124 -8.58 -9.92 -6.39
CA SER A 124 -7.75 -10.98 -6.98
C SER A 124 -8.03 -12.36 -6.38
N GLY A 125 -8.85 -12.47 -5.33
CA GLY A 125 -9.09 -13.74 -4.62
C GLY A 125 -7.85 -14.31 -3.91
N ALA A 126 -6.70 -13.65 -4.04
CA ALA A 126 -5.49 -13.99 -3.35
C ALA A 126 -5.75 -13.88 -1.84
N PRO A 127 -5.35 -14.87 -1.03
CA PRO A 127 -5.33 -14.75 0.42
C PRO A 127 -4.21 -13.79 0.82
N ALA A 128 -4.20 -12.55 0.32
CA ALA A 128 -3.19 -11.55 0.68
C ALA A 128 -3.28 -11.13 2.16
N TYR A 129 -4.28 -11.64 2.88
CA TYR A 129 -4.33 -11.69 4.34
C TYR A 129 -3.41 -12.74 4.98
N GLY A 130 -2.75 -13.60 4.20
CA GLY A 130 -1.60 -14.36 4.66
C GLY A 130 -0.49 -13.38 4.98
N ASN A 131 -0.24 -13.17 6.28
CA ASN A 131 0.73 -12.31 7.01
C ASN A 131 1.94 -11.68 6.27
N LEU A 132 2.37 -12.20 5.13
CA LEU A 132 3.53 -11.76 4.35
C LEU A 132 3.25 -10.54 3.45
N GLY A 133 2.00 -10.24 3.07
CA GLY A 133 1.74 -9.12 2.15
C GLY A 133 1.86 -7.72 2.78
N PHE A 134 1.53 -7.59 4.08
CA PHE A 134 1.33 -6.30 4.75
C PHE A 134 2.29 -6.04 5.92
N TRP A 135 3.28 -6.91 6.15
CA TRP A 135 4.22 -6.78 7.27
C TRP A 135 4.90 -5.41 7.30
N GLY A 136 5.31 -4.88 6.13
CA GLY A 136 6.04 -3.61 6.05
C GLY A 136 5.19 -2.41 6.49
N SER A 137 3.88 -2.45 6.26
CA SER A 137 2.95 -1.41 6.74
C SER A 137 2.67 -1.52 8.23
N ILE A 138 2.55 -2.73 8.77
CA ILE A 138 2.40 -2.94 10.22
C ILE A 138 3.67 -2.49 10.94
N ALA A 139 4.84 -2.94 10.45
CA ALA A 139 6.15 -2.55 10.97
C ALA A 139 6.34 -1.04 10.91
N PHE A 140 5.98 -0.40 9.79
CA PHE A 140 5.97 1.05 9.65
C PHE A 140 5.11 1.72 10.73
N GLY A 141 3.85 1.29 10.92
CA GLY A 141 2.96 1.86 11.92
C GLY A 141 3.52 1.73 13.35
N VAL A 142 4.02 0.55 13.71
CA VAL A 142 4.62 0.28 15.01
C VAL A 142 5.88 1.12 15.24
N LEU A 143 6.80 1.15 14.27
CA LEU A 143 8.03 1.93 14.38
C LEU A 143 7.76 3.44 14.40
N LEU A 144 6.79 3.91 13.61
CA LEU A 144 6.38 5.30 13.59
C LEU A 144 5.83 5.72 14.96
N VAL A 145 4.90 4.95 15.54
CA VAL A 145 4.37 5.20 16.89
C VAL A 145 5.49 5.11 17.93
N GLY A 146 6.33 4.07 17.85
CA GLY A 146 7.49 3.89 18.71
C GLY A 146 8.44 5.08 18.69
N SER A 147 8.61 5.74 17.53
CA SER A 147 9.45 6.93 17.39
C SER A 147 8.99 8.13 18.22
N TYR A 148 7.75 8.14 18.73
CA TYR A 148 7.26 9.18 19.64
C TYR A 148 7.22 8.71 21.10
N VAL A 149 7.06 7.41 21.34
CA VAL A 149 6.94 6.84 22.69
C VAL A 149 8.30 6.58 23.31
N VAL A 150 9.25 6.00 22.56
CA VAL A 150 10.57 5.59 23.06
C VAL A 150 11.44 6.77 23.48
N PRO A 151 11.55 7.89 22.71
CA PRO A 151 12.40 9.01 23.11
C PRO A 151 12.02 9.65 24.45
N GLY A 152 10.74 9.58 24.84
CA GLY A 152 10.28 10.06 26.15
C GLY A 152 10.75 9.25 27.36
N ARG A 153 11.49 8.15 27.13
CA ARG A 153 12.09 7.30 28.16
C ARG A 153 13.60 7.45 28.28
N LEU A 154 14.21 8.31 27.46
CA LEU A 154 15.66 8.52 27.44
C LEU A 154 16.03 9.76 28.25
N ASP A 155 17.12 9.66 29.01
CA ASP A 155 17.52 10.71 29.96
C ASP A 155 18.17 11.92 29.27
N THR A 156 18.71 11.74 28.07
CA THR A 156 19.40 12.80 27.33
C THR A 156 18.67 13.20 26.06
N MET A 157 18.54 14.51 25.84
CA MET A 157 17.87 15.09 24.68
C MET A 157 18.55 14.66 23.36
N THR A 158 19.87 14.59 23.33
CA THR A 158 20.64 14.18 22.15
C THR A 158 20.34 12.73 21.77
N GLN A 159 20.34 11.80 22.74
CA GLN A 159 19.96 10.41 22.48
C GLN A 159 18.50 10.30 22.02
N ALA A 160 17.59 11.05 22.65
CA ALA A 160 16.19 11.10 22.28
C ALA A 160 16.01 11.48 20.80
N LEU A 161 16.67 12.54 20.34
CA LEU A 161 16.62 13.00 18.95
C LEU A 161 17.23 12.00 17.97
N SER A 162 18.39 11.42 18.30
CA SER A 162 19.06 10.43 17.44
C SER A 162 18.22 9.15 17.31
N VAL A 163 17.68 8.63 18.42
CA VAL A 163 16.82 7.43 18.41
C VAL A 163 15.53 7.70 17.65
N GLN A 164 14.91 8.87 17.85
CA GLN A 164 13.71 9.28 17.11
C GLN A 164 13.96 9.32 15.60
N ALA A 165 15.05 9.95 15.16
CA ALA A 165 15.41 10.03 13.75
C ALA A 165 15.69 8.65 13.16
N LEU A 166 16.48 7.82 13.87
CA LEU A 166 16.79 6.45 13.45
C LEU A 166 15.52 5.61 13.30
N MET A 167 14.62 5.61 14.28
CA MET A 167 13.37 4.85 14.22
C MET A 167 12.51 5.29 13.04
N ARG A 168 12.46 6.59 12.71
CA ARG A 168 11.72 7.09 11.55
C ARG A 168 12.35 6.63 10.22
N VAL A 169 13.67 6.64 10.13
CA VAL A 169 14.37 6.13 8.94
C VAL A 169 14.12 4.63 8.76
N VAL A 170 14.18 3.84 9.84
CA VAL A 170 13.86 2.40 9.80
C VAL A 170 12.38 2.18 9.46
N ALA A 171 11.47 3.00 9.99
CA ALA A 171 10.05 2.95 9.62
C ALA A 171 9.84 3.20 8.11
N VAL A 172 10.49 4.23 7.55
CA VAL A 172 10.46 4.54 6.12
C VAL A 172 11.00 3.37 5.29
N ALA A 173 12.13 2.79 5.69
CA ALA A 173 12.70 1.64 5.02
C ALA A 173 11.73 0.44 5.03
N ALA A 174 11.10 0.16 6.18
CA ALA A 174 10.10 -0.89 6.32
C ALA A 174 8.86 -0.64 5.44
N LEU A 175 8.39 0.60 5.34
CA LEU A 175 7.29 0.97 4.47
C LEU A 175 7.65 0.75 3.00
N ILE A 176 8.81 1.24 2.55
CA ILE A 176 9.28 1.08 1.16
C ILE A 176 9.45 -0.41 0.83
N ALA A 177 10.07 -1.18 1.72
CA ALA A 177 10.24 -2.62 1.55
C ALA A 177 8.87 -3.34 1.45
N GLY A 178 7.91 -2.96 2.30
CA GLY A 178 6.54 -3.46 2.21
C GLY A 178 5.88 -3.15 0.88
N VAL A 179 5.95 -1.90 0.43
CA VAL A 179 5.37 -1.46 -0.86
C VAL A 179 5.98 -2.23 -2.04
N LEU A 180 7.31 -2.37 -2.05
CA LEU A 180 8.01 -3.12 -3.11
C LEU A 180 7.67 -4.60 -3.08
N HIS A 181 7.59 -5.20 -1.89
CA HIS A 181 7.20 -6.60 -1.73
C HIS A 181 5.77 -6.86 -2.21
N THR A 182 4.81 -6.00 -1.83
CA THR A 182 3.43 -6.07 -2.31
C THR A 182 3.36 -5.89 -3.84
N ARG A 183 4.17 -4.97 -4.40
CA ARG A 183 4.25 -4.79 -5.86
C ARG A 183 4.78 -6.04 -6.56
N THR A 184 5.82 -6.67 -6.04
CA THR A 184 6.34 -7.92 -6.61
C THR A 184 5.29 -9.02 -6.52
N MET A 185 4.63 -9.20 -5.38
CA MET A 185 3.58 -10.23 -5.23
C MET A 185 2.46 -10.06 -6.28
N PHE A 186 1.97 -8.84 -6.49
CA PHE A 186 0.94 -8.62 -7.50
C PHE A 186 1.46 -8.70 -8.94
N ALA A 187 2.72 -8.31 -9.21
CA ALA A 187 3.29 -8.44 -10.53
C ALA A 187 3.34 -9.91 -10.99
N TRP A 188 3.70 -10.82 -10.08
CA TRP A 188 3.77 -12.26 -10.36
C TRP A 188 2.40 -12.89 -10.59
N GLU A 189 1.36 -12.41 -9.91
CA GLU A 189 -0.02 -12.89 -10.10
C GLU A 189 -0.69 -12.26 -11.34
N SER A 190 -0.30 -11.02 -11.69
CA SER A 190 -0.85 -10.29 -12.83
C SER A 190 -0.17 -10.58 -14.16
N ASP A 191 0.91 -11.36 -14.14
CA ASP A 191 1.44 -11.98 -15.35
C ASP A 191 0.58 -13.24 -15.54
N PRO A 192 -0.52 -13.19 -16.31
CA PRO A 192 -1.13 -14.43 -16.69
C PRO A 192 -0.01 -15.20 -17.40
N ILE A 193 0.23 -16.44 -16.98
CA ILE A 193 0.56 -17.45 -17.99
C ILE A 193 -0.62 -17.35 -18.94
N GLN A 194 -0.52 -16.48 -19.95
CA GLN A 194 -1.47 -16.40 -21.04
C GLN A 194 -1.35 -17.78 -21.61
N PRO A 195 -2.37 -18.65 -21.47
CA PRO A 195 -2.24 -20.00 -21.94
C PRO A 195 -1.91 -19.86 -23.42
N THR A 196 -0.70 -20.27 -23.76
CA THR A 196 -0.20 -20.22 -25.11
C THR A 196 -1.12 -21.13 -25.92
N PRO A 197 -1.26 -20.93 -27.24
CA PRO A 197 -1.96 -21.89 -28.07
C PRO A 197 -1.48 -23.34 -27.83
N ASP A 198 -0.21 -23.50 -27.43
CA ASP A 198 0.42 -24.77 -27.08
C ASP A 198 -0.08 -25.35 -25.73
N ASP A 199 -0.49 -24.52 -24.76
CA ASP A 199 -1.13 -24.99 -23.51
C ASP A 199 -2.54 -25.56 -23.77
N TRP A 200 -3.14 -25.21 -24.91
CA TRP A 200 -4.38 -25.78 -25.42
C TRP A 200 -4.15 -26.90 -26.44
N ASP A 201 -2.90 -27.31 -26.67
CA ASP A 201 -2.63 -28.44 -27.54
C ASP A 201 -3.20 -29.70 -26.91
N ALA A 202 -4.33 -30.16 -27.47
CA ALA A 202 -5.03 -31.35 -27.02
C ALA A 202 -4.14 -32.61 -27.09
N MET A 203 -3.03 -32.57 -27.84
CA MET A 203 -2.02 -33.65 -27.89
C MET A 203 -1.23 -33.78 -26.58
N SER A 204 -1.16 -32.72 -25.78
CA SER A 204 -0.49 -32.70 -24.46
C SER A 204 -1.41 -33.12 -23.31
N TRP A 205 -2.72 -33.24 -23.56
CA TRP A 205 -3.68 -33.57 -22.53
C TRP A 205 -3.57 -35.03 -22.11
N ASP A 206 -3.85 -35.30 -20.84
CA ASP A 206 -3.92 -36.68 -20.33
C ASP A 206 -4.86 -37.52 -21.24
N PRO A 207 -4.40 -38.64 -21.80
CA PRO A 207 -5.22 -39.53 -22.63
C PRO A 207 -6.52 -39.98 -21.96
N ALA A 208 -6.60 -39.99 -20.63
CA ALA A 208 -7.84 -40.26 -19.90
C ALA A 208 -8.88 -39.14 -20.06
N VAL A 209 -8.44 -37.87 -20.01
CA VAL A 209 -9.31 -36.70 -20.22
C VAL A 209 -9.82 -36.68 -21.66
N GLN A 210 -8.94 -36.98 -22.62
CA GLN A 210 -9.30 -37.07 -24.03
C GLN A 210 -10.39 -38.14 -24.29
N ARG A 211 -10.20 -39.34 -23.72
CA ARG A 211 -11.20 -40.44 -23.81
C ARG A 211 -12.55 -40.07 -23.20
N GLU A 212 -12.57 -39.32 -22.09
CA GLU A 212 -13.82 -38.86 -21.46
C GLU A 212 -14.55 -37.82 -22.31
N ILE A 213 -13.83 -36.89 -22.95
CA ILE A 213 -14.41 -35.91 -23.89
C ILE A 213 -15.03 -36.62 -25.10
N GLU A 214 -14.30 -37.55 -25.70
CA GLU A 214 -14.80 -38.38 -26.81
C GLU A 214 -15.98 -39.26 -26.42
N ARG A 215 -16.00 -39.77 -25.18
CA ARG A 215 -17.14 -40.50 -24.64
C ARG A 215 -18.36 -39.60 -24.63
N ARG A 216 -18.26 -38.37 -24.10
CA ARG A 216 -19.39 -37.43 -23.99
C ARG A 216 -19.90 -36.94 -25.35
N ARG A 217 -19.00 -36.69 -26.31
CA ARG A 217 -19.37 -36.28 -27.69
C ARG A 217 -20.23 -37.30 -28.43
N ARG A 218 -20.13 -38.59 -28.11
CA ARG A 218 -20.94 -39.62 -28.75
C ARG A 218 -22.41 -39.62 -28.33
N TRP A 219 -22.76 -38.86 -27.27
CA TRP A 219 -24.12 -38.80 -26.71
C TRP A 219 -24.76 -37.40 -26.83
N SER A 220 -24.10 -36.47 -27.53
CA SER A 220 -24.64 -35.16 -27.90
C SER A 220 -25.00 -35.13 -29.38
#